data_AF-A0A7S0VVD9-F1
#
_entry.id   AF-A0A7S0VVD9-F1
#
_cell.length_a   1.000
_cell.length_b   1.000
_cell.length_c   1.000
_cell.angle_alpha   90.00
_cell.angle_beta   90.00
_cell.angle_gamma   90.00
#
_symmetry.space_group_name_H-M   'P 1'
#
loop_
_entity.id
_entity.type
_entity.pdbx_description
1 polymer ?
#
loop_
_entity_poly.entity_id
_entity_poly.type
_entity_poly.pdbx_seq_one_letter_code
_entity_poly.pdbx_strand_id
1 'polypeptide(L)'
;GGDVVNGDDAGTVLAHFRDPGNRAASFTTHGGWPLESPKVDDLVEAGFFYAPLPGCEDRVACYCCGKVLFNWDPEDKIEEAHRLFSPNCNLVTGKPMDT
;
A
#
# COMPACT_ATOMS: atom_id res chain seq x y z
N GLY A 1 -11.30 -22.03 -19.96
CA GLY A 1 -10.31 -22.37 -18.94
C GLY A 1 -10.30 -21.22 -17.98
N GLY A 2 -10.75 -21.44 -16.75
CA GLY A 2 -10.62 -20.42 -15.70
C GLY A 2 -9.22 -20.56 -15.12
N ASP A 3 -8.43 -19.48 -15.18
CA ASP A 3 -7.17 -19.42 -14.46
C ASP A 3 -7.47 -19.32 -12.97
N VAL A 4 -7.20 -20.42 -12.28
CA VAL A 4 -7.06 -20.44 -10.83
C VAL A 4 -5.76 -19.72 -10.51
N VAL A 5 -5.85 -18.46 -10.08
CA VAL A 5 -4.69 -17.76 -9.54
C VAL A 5 -4.29 -18.46 -8.25
N ASN A 6 -3.09 -19.04 -8.21
CA ASN A 6 -2.58 -19.69 -7.01
C ASN A 6 -2.16 -18.60 -6.01
N GLY A 7 -2.36 -18.85 -4.72
CA GLY A 7 -2.14 -17.86 -3.66
C GLY A 7 -0.67 -17.44 -3.44
N ASP A 8 0.29 -17.97 -4.21
CA ASP A 8 1.71 -17.63 -4.16
C ASP A 8 2.09 -16.35 -4.94
N ASP A 9 1.26 -15.93 -5.90
CA ASP A 9 1.53 -14.75 -6.72
C ASP A 9 1.45 -13.45 -5.91
N ALA A 10 0.49 -13.35 -4.99
CA ALA A 10 0.34 -12.20 -4.11
C ALA A 10 1.57 -12.01 -3.19
N GLY A 11 2.17 -13.13 -2.75
CA GLY A 11 3.41 -13.10 -1.95
C GLY A 11 4.58 -12.52 -2.74
N THR A 12 4.71 -12.88 -4.02
CA THR A 12 5.76 -12.38 -4.91
C THR A 12 5.59 -10.90 -5.22
N VAL A 13 4.35 -10.44 -5.47
CA VAL A 13 4.06 -9.02 -5.72
C VAL A 13 4.34 -8.16 -4.48
N LEU A 14 3.90 -8.59 -3.29
CA LEU A 14 4.15 -7.82 -2.07
C LEU A 14 5.64 -7.79 -1.69
N ALA A 15 6.39 -8.86 -1.98
CA ALA A 15 7.83 -8.90 -1.75
C ALA A 15 8.59 -7.83 -2.57
N HIS A 16 8.16 -7.54 -3.80
CA HIS A 16 8.74 -6.46 -4.62
C HIS A 16 8.69 -5.09 -3.93
N PHE A 17 7.60 -4.83 -3.19
CA PHE A 17 7.37 -3.56 -2.50
C PHE A 17 7.97 -3.49 -1.08
N ARG A 18 8.73 -4.51 -0.64
CA ARG A 18 9.58 -4.39 0.55
C ARG A 18 10.63 -3.29 0.36
N ASP A 19 11.12 -3.12 -0.87
CA ASP A 19 12.03 -2.03 -1.23
C ASP A 19 11.28 -0.68 -1.29
N PRO A 20 11.67 0.33 -0.48
CA PRO A 20 11.05 1.67 -0.51
C PRO A 20 11.17 2.36 -1.87
N GLY A 21 12.23 2.11 -2.64
CA GLY A 21 12.40 2.64 -3.99
C GLY A 21 11.34 2.12 -4.95
N ASN A 22 10.98 0.83 -4.86
CA ASN A 22 9.89 0.27 -5.65
C ASN A 22 8.52 0.85 -5.22
N ARG A 23 8.32 1.10 -3.92
CA ARG A 23 7.12 1.79 -3.44
C ARG A 23 7.04 3.21 -4.00
N ALA A 24 8.11 4.00 -3.89
CA ALA A 24 8.14 5.36 -4.42
C ALA A 24 7.91 5.39 -5.95
N ALA A 25 8.56 4.49 -6.69
CA ALA A 25 8.41 4.39 -8.14
C ALA A 25 6.96 4.16 -8.56
N SER A 26 6.19 3.35 -7.82
CA SER A 26 4.79 3.06 -8.13
C SER A 26 3.91 4.31 -8.22
N PHE A 27 4.20 5.38 -7.47
CA PHE A 27 3.45 6.63 -7.51
C PHE A 27 3.71 7.47 -8.77
N THR A 28 4.71 7.10 -9.59
CA THR A 28 5.06 7.83 -10.82
C THR A 28 4.69 7.06 -12.09
N THR A 29 4.62 5.74 -12.03
CA THR A 29 4.39 4.88 -13.20
C THR A 29 2.95 4.85 -13.68
N HIS A 30 1.99 5.28 -12.86
CA HIS A 30 0.54 5.18 -13.13
C HIS A 30 -0.14 6.54 -13.32
N GLY A 31 0.56 7.52 -13.87
CA GLY A 31 0.00 8.86 -14.10
C GLY A 31 0.07 9.79 -12.89
N GLY A 32 0.68 9.36 -11.79
CA GLY A 32 0.87 10.18 -10.60
C GLY A 32 -0.13 9.88 -9.48
N TRP A 33 0.26 10.23 -8.26
CA TRP A 33 -0.67 10.36 -7.14
C TRP A 33 -1.59 11.58 -7.38
N PRO A 34 -2.93 11.42 -7.32
CA PRO A 34 -3.84 12.49 -7.70
C PRO A 34 -4.10 13.51 -6.58
N LEU A 35 -3.74 13.20 -5.33
CA LEU A 35 -4.08 14.03 -4.17
C LEU A 35 -2.89 14.84 -3.65
N GLU A 36 -3.17 16.02 -3.09
CA GLU A 36 -2.14 16.79 -2.37
C GLU A 36 -1.89 16.28 -0.94
N SER A 37 -2.88 15.61 -0.35
CA SER A 37 -2.84 14.97 0.96
C SER A 37 -3.66 13.67 0.91
N PRO A 38 -3.16 12.54 1.46
CA PRO A 38 -1.84 12.35 2.07
C PRO A 38 -0.67 12.54 1.09
N LYS A 39 0.51 12.88 1.61
CA LYS A 39 1.74 13.01 0.80
C LYS A 39 2.29 11.64 0.42
N VAL A 40 2.87 11.56 -0.79
CA VAL A 40 3.51 10.33 -1.30
C VAL A 40 4.61 9.84 -0.37
N ASP A 41 5.46 10.75 0.12
CA ASP A 41 6.58 10.39 0.98
C ASP A 41 6.09 9.72 2.28
N ASP A 42 5.07 10.30 2.92
CA ASP A 42 4.46 9.74 4.13
C ASP A 42 3.82 8.36 3.88
N LEU A 43 3.19 8.16 2.72
CA LEU A 43 2.63 6.87 2.31
C LEU A 43 3.74 5.82 2.14
N VAL A 44 4.84 6.17 1.46
CA VAL A 44 5.98 5.28 1.23
C VAL A 44 6.65 4.87 2.54
N GLU A 45 6.84 5.83 3.46
CA GLU A 45 7.39 5.60 4.79
C GLU A 45 6.50 4.69 5.64
N ALA A 46 5.18 4.90 5.58
CA ALA A 46 4.19 4.05 6.26
C ALA A 46 4.02 2.64 5.64
N GLY A 47 4.77 2.33 4.58
CA GLY A 47 4.81 1.02 3.93
C GLY A 47 3.74 0.82 2.86
N PHE A 48 3.22 1.89 2.29
CA PHE A 48 2.25 1.85 1.21
C PHE A 48 2.91 2.06 -0.17
N PHE A 49 2.36 1.38 -1.16
CA PHE A 49 2.64 1.60 -2.58
C PHE A 49 1.34 1.93 -3.32
N TYR A 50 1.46 2.60 -4.46
CA TYR A 50 0.33 3.00 -5.28
C TYR A 50 -0.28 1.81 -6.00
N ALA A 51 -1.58 1.62 -5.88
CA ALA A 51 -2.31 0.51 -6.49
C ALA A 51 -3.67 0.98 -7.05
N PRO A 52 -3.66 1.92 -8.01
CA PRO A 52 -4.89 2.52 -8.53
C PRO A 52 -5.72 1.49 -9.30
N LEU A 53 -7.04 1.65 -9.25
CA LEU A 53 -7.95 1.00 -10.18
C LEU A 53 -8.80 2.07 -10.88
N PRO A 54 -9.29 1.81 -12.11
CA PRO A 54 -10.27 2.69 -12.75
C PRO A 54 -11.45 2.99 -11.83
N GLY A 55 -11.71 4.27 -11.58
CA GLY A 55 -12.77 4.74 -10.66
C GLY A 55 -12.39 4.78 -9.17
N CYS A 56 -11.17 4.35 -8.81
CA CYS A 56 -10.59 4.46 -7.46
C CYS A 56 -9.10 4.79 -7.59
N GLU A 57 -8.81 6.01 -7.98
CA GLU A 57 -7.46 6.48 -8.34
C GLU A 57 -6.62 6.84 -7.12
N ASP A 58 -7.20 6.95 -5.92
CA ASP A 58 -6.47 7.26 -4.69
C ASP A 58 -6.16 6.00 -3.85
N ARG A 59 -6.06 4.85 -4.51
CA ARG A 59 -5.82 3.56 -3.85
C ARG A 59 -4.35 3.33 -3.55
N VAL A 60 -4.07 2.92 -2.33
CA VAL A 60 -2.75 2.44 -1.90
C VAL A 60 -2.86 1.08 -1.21
N ALA A 61 -1.80 0.29 -1.28
CA ALA A 61 -1.73 -1.03 -0.65
C ALA A 61 -0.49 -1.15 0.23
N CYS A 62 -0.63 -1.77 1.40
CA CYS A 62 0.49 -2.02 2.29
C CYS A 62 1.31 -3.23 1.82
N TYR A 63 2.63 -3.09 1.67
CA TYR A 63 3.49 -4.21 1.28
C TYR A 63 3.54 -5.33 2.34
N CYS A 64 3.31 -4.98 3.61
CA CYS A 64 3.42 -5.91 4.72
C CYS A 64 2.19 -6.79 4.88
N CYS A 65 1.00 -6.19 4.91
CA CYS A 65 -0.25 -6.89 5.19
C CYS A 65 -1.19 -6.98 3.99
N GLY A 66 -0.85 -6.37 2.85
CA GLY A 66 -1.70 -6.32 1.66
C GLY A 66 -2.96 -5.47 1.80
N LYS A 67 -3.17 -4.80 2.95
CA LYS A 67 -4.38 -4.00 3.17
C LYS A 67 -4.40 -2.81 2.20
N VAL A 68 -5.52 -2.67 1.50
CA VAL A 68 -5.80 -1.55 0.60
C VAL A 68 -6.60 -0.48 1.34
N LEU A 69 -6.20 0.77 1.17
CA LEU A 69 -6.87 1.99 1.66
C LEU A 69 -7.09 2.95 0.49
N PHE A 70 -8.21 3.68 0.52
CA PHE A 70 -8.68 4.59 -0.53
C PHE A 70 -9.81 5.46 0.01
N ASN A 71 -10.28 6.39 -0.82
CA ASN A 71 -11.24 7.44 -0.47
C ASN A 71 -10.69 8.32 0.66
N TRP A 72 -9.47 8.82 0.47
CA TRP A 72 -8.73 9.62 1.44
C TRP A 72 -9.28 11.04 1.54
N ASP A 73 -9.51 11.48 2.76
CA ASP A 73 -9.78 12.87 3.10
C ASP A 73 -8.49 13.60 3.50
N PRO A 74 -8.38 14.93 3.31
CA PRO A 74 -7.19 15.69 3.69
C PRO A 74 -6.82 15.61 5.18
N GLU A 75 -7.79 15.31 6.04
CA GLU A 75 -7.64 15.17 7.50
C GLU A 75 -7.24 13.75 7.93
N ASP A 76 -7.28 12.78 7.02
CA ASP A 76 -6.94 11.40 7.33
C ASP A 76 -5.45 11.27 7.65
N LYS A 77 -5.17 10.50 8.71
CA LYS A 77 -3.82 10.15 9.10
C LYS A 77 -3.53 8.72 8.67
N ILE A 78 -2.50 8.56 7.85
CA ILE A 78 -2.11 7.28 7.25
C ILE A 78 -1.94 6.18 8.29
N GLU A 79 -1.21 6.47 9.38
CA GLU A 79 -0.97 5.48 10.44
C GLU A 79 -2.23 5.10 11.23
N GLU A 80 -3.11 6.07 11.48
CA GLU A 80 -4.38 5.82 12.20
C GLU A 80 -5.31 4.97 11.34
N ALA A 81 -5.43 5.28 10.05
CA ALA A 81 -6.18 4.46 9.09
C ALA A 81 -5.59 3.04 8.99
N HIS A 82 -4.26 2.92 8.86
CA HIS A 82 -3.60 1.62 8.80
C HIS A 82 -3.86 0.79 10.07
N ARG A 83 -3.78 1.40 11.25
CA ARG A 83 -4.06 0.74 12.54
C ARG A 83 -5.54 0.35 12.67
N LEU A 84 -6.45 1.21 12.23
CA LEU A 84 -7.89 0.96 12.27
C LEU A 84 -8.28 -0.23 11.39
N PHE A 85 -7.75 -0.28 10.18
CA PHE A 85 -8.16 -1.23 9.16
C PHE A 85 -7.29 -2.49 9.07
N SER A 86 -6.11 -2.50 9.68
CA SER A 86 -5.20 -3.65 9.77
C SER A 86 -4.38 -3.63 11.08
N PRO A 87 -5.02 -3.77 12.25
CA PRO A 87 -4.36 -3.64 13.56
C PRO A 87 -3.28 -4.69 13.82
N ASN A 88 -3.31 -5.81 13.08
CA ASN A 88 -2.35 -6.91 13.21
C ASN A 88 -1.19 -6.84 12.20
N CYS A 89 -1.11 -5.80 11.38
CA CYS A 89 0.02 -5.60 10.48
C CYS A 89 1.34 -5.51 11.27
N ASN A 90 2.42 -6.12 10.77
CA ASN A 90 3.71 -6.09 11.47
C ASN A 90 4.29 -4.66 11.55
N LEU A 91 4.01 -3.81 10.55
CA LEU A 91 4.34 -2.37 10.62
C LEU A 91 3.55 -1.64 11.72
N VAL A 92 2.28 -1.98 11.91
CA VAL A 92 1.42 -1.34 12.92
C VAL A 92 1.76 -1.81 14.34
N THR A 93 2.10 -3.09 14.47
CA THR A 93 2.40 -3.76 15.75
C THR A 93 3.87 -3.66 16.16
N GLY A 94 4.75 -3.19 15.27
CA GLY A 94 6.20 -3.14 15.50
C GLY A 94 6.87 -4.50 15.59
N LYS A 95 6.22 -5.57 15.09
CA LYS A 95 6.82 -6.91 15.05
C LYS A 95 7.88 -6.97 13.96
N PRO A 96 9.03 -7.64 14.20
CA PRO A 96 9.99 -7.89 13.14
C PRO A 96 9.29 -8.69 12.03
N MET A 97 9.42 -8.22 10.79
CA MET A 97 9.07 -9.03 9.63
C MET A 97 10.24 -9.96 9.38
N ASP A 98 10.02 -11.27 9.51
CA ASP A 98 11.03 -12.26 9.20
C ASP A 98 11.58 -11.97 7.77
N THR A 99 12.90 -11.74 7.74
CA THR A 99 13.72 -11.45 6.56
C THR A 99 13.86 -12.67 5.67
#